data_AF-A0A2X4ZFE5-F1
#
_entry.id   AF-A0A2X4ZFE5-F1
#
_cell.length_a   1.000
_cell.length_b   1.000
_cell.length_c   1.000
_cell.angle_alpha   90.00
_cell.angle_beta   90.00
_cell.angle_gamma   90.00
#
_symmetry.space_group_name_H-M   'P 1'
#
loop_
_entity.id
_entity.type
_entity.pdbx_description
1 polymer ?
#
loop_
_entity_poly.entity_id
_entity_poly.type
_entity_poly.pdbx_seq_one_letter_code
_entity_poly.pdbx_strand_id
1 'polypeptide(L)'
;MNKDCFIAEDLLPLYNDGLLQEETDEWLESHLKSCQKCNELAQLTKEPVEKETIISPVNHDKMMEKIKLKLSIYQIIFVGISFFFAIKTSLLNESFGFILSYTVLGVITYLFYRNFLIVTAIAFLPIFLWDIFQSFSMYVDGDTSLLLGIIGSAFLALIHLIFALMGSVIGLLILKLKKRG
;
A
#
# COMPACT_ATOMS: atom_id res chain seq x y z
N MET A 1 -51.19 -21.35 3.72
CA MET A 1 -50.20 -20.79 2.76
C MET A 1 -49.64 -21.97 1.97
N ASN A 2 -49.68 -21.91 0.64
CA ASN A 2 -49.25 -23.03 -0.22
C ASN A 2 -47.75 -22.89 -0.55
N LYS A 3 -47.09 -24.01 -0.89
CA LYS A 3 -45.70 -24.08 -1.34
C LYS A 3 -45.41 -23.08 -2.48
N ASP A 4 -46.35 -22.94 -3.40
CA ASP A 4 -46.22 -22.04 -4.55
C ASP A 4 -46.16 -20.56 -4.15
N CYS A 5 -46.78 -20.19 -3.02
CA CYS A 5 -46.70 -18.82 -2.52
C CYS A 5 -45.27 -18.49 -2.05
N PHE A 6 -44.59 -19.41 -1.38
CA PHE A 6 -43.19 -19.20 -0.97
C PHE A 6 -42.26 -19.06 -2.18
N ILE A 7 -42.48 -19.89 -3.21
CA ILE A 7 -41.74 -19.81 -4.47
C ILE A 7 -42.00 -18.46 -5.15
N ALA A 8 -43.25 -17.98 -5.17
CA ALA A 8 -43.58 -16.69 -5.73
C ALA A 8 -42.91 -15.54 -4.98
N GLU A 9 -42.95 -15.56 -3.64
CA GLU A 9 -42.30 -14.55 -2.77
C GLU A 9 -40.79 -14.45 -3.03
N ASP A 10 -40.10 -15.60 -3.17
CA ASP A 10 -38.67 -15.66 -3.45
C ASP A 10 -38.30 -15.13 -4.84
N LEU A 11 -39.22 -15.25 -5.81
CA LEU A 11 -38.99 -14.84 -7.21
C LEU A 11 -39.32 -13.36 -7.48
N LEU A 12 -40.10 -12.70 -6.62
CA LEU A 12 -40.53 -11.30 -6.83
C LEU A 12 -39.37 -10.30 -7.07
N PRO A 13 -38.22 -10.36 -6.36
CA PRO A 13 -37.11 -9.44 -6.64
C PRO A 13 -36.55 -9.62 -8.06
N LEU A 14 -36.38 -10.87 -8.49
CA LEU A 14 -35.86 -11.20 -9.83
C LEU A 14 -36.88 -10.86 -10.93
N TYR A 15 -38.16 -11.02 -10.64
CA TYR A 15 -39.26 -10.58 -11.49
C TYR A 15 -39.25 -9.07 -11.71
N ASN A 16 -39.11 -8.30 -10.63
CA ASN A 16 -39.08 -6.83 -10.70
C ASN A 16 -37.84 -6.29 -11.44
N ASP A 17 -36.73 -7.02 -11.40
CA ASP A 17 -35.51 -6.69 -12.14
C ASP A 17 -35.52 -7.22 -13.60
N GLY A 18 -36.57 -7.94 -14.02
CA GLY A 18 -36.69 -8.52 -15.37
C GLY A 18 -35.67 -9.63 -15.65
N LEU A 19 -35.28 -10.38 -14.62
CA LEU A 19 -34.20 -11.38 -14.67
C LEU A 19 -34.70 -12.84 -14.69
N LEU A 20 -36.01 -13.06 -14.83
CA LEU A 20 -36.59 -14.40 -14.95
C LEU A 20 -36.53 -14.90 -16.40
N GLN A 21 -36.51 -16.22 -16.55
CA GLN A 21 -36.72 -16.88 -17.84
C GLN A 21 -38.21 -16.86 -18.19
N GLU A 22 -38.54 -16.80 -19.48
CA GLU A 22 -39.91 -16.67 -20.00
C GLU A 22 -40.90 -17.68 -19.38
N GLU A 23 -40.53 -18.96 -19.31
CA GLU A 23 -41.38 -20.01 -18.70
C GLU A 23 -41.66 -19.77 -17.20
N THR A 24 -40.67 -19.22 -16.47
CA THR A 24 -40.81 -18.92 -15.04
C THR A 24 -41.62 -17.64 -14.84
N ASP A 25 -41.49 -16.70 -15.77
CA ASP A 25 -42.21 -15.44 -15.79
C ASP A 25 -43.71 -15.66 -15.98
N GLU A 26 -44.09 -16.46 -16.99
CA GLU A 26 -45.47 -16.85 -17.27
C GLU A 26 -46.10 -17.60 -16.09
N TRP A 27 -45.34 -18.51 -15.47
CA TRP A 27 -45.79 -19.23 -14.28
C TRP A 27 -46.07 -18.27 -13.12
N LEU A 28 -45.15 -17.34 -12.85
CA LEU A 28 -45.28 -16.37 -11.76
C LEU A 28 -46.47 -15.43 -12.00
N GLU A 29 -46.64 -14.92 -13.22
CA GLU A 29 -47.82 -14.13 -13.60
C GLU A 29 -49.14 -14.87 -13.36
N SER A 30 -49.19 -16.16 -13.71
CA SER A 30 -50.38 -16.99 -13.50
C SER A 30 -50.70 -17.16 -12.00
N HIS A 31 -49.65 -17.27 -11.17
CA HIS A 31 -49.78 -17.34 -9.72
C HIS A 31 -50.25 -16.00 -9.13
N LEU A 32 -49.70 -14.88 -9.58
CA LEU A 32 -50.10 -13.54 -9.13
C LEU A 32 -51.55 -13.20 -9.53
N LYS A 33 -52.07 -13.75 -10.63
CA LYS A 33 -53.48 -13.62 -11.04
C LYS A 33 -54.44 -14.45 -10.16
N SER A 34 -53.97 -15.56 -9.61
CA SER A 34 -54.80 -16.51 -8.83
C SER A 34 -54.63 -16.37 -7.31
N CYS A 35 -53.57 -15.72 -6.83
CA CYS A 35 -53.30 -15.52 -5.41
C CYS A 35 -53.28 -14.03 -5.04
N GLN A 36 -54.34 -13.56 -4.36
CA GLN A 36 -54.46 -12.17 -3.93
C GLN A 36 -53.31 -11.72 -3.02
N LYS A 37 -52.86 -12.56 -2.08
CA LYS A 37 -51.76 -12.25 -1.16
C LYS A 37 -50.44 -11.97 -1.90
N CYS A 38 -50.08 -12.84 -2.85
CA CYS A 38 -48.85 -12.67 -3.62
C CYS A 38 -48.94 -11.48 -4.57
N ASN A 39 -50.13 -11.18 -5.10
CA ASN A 39 -50.38 -9.96 -5.89
C ASN A 39 -50.12 -8.68 -5.08
N GLU A 40 -50.69 -8.59 -3.87
CA GLU A 40 -50.49 -7.45 -2.97
C GLU A 40 -48.99 -7.27 -2.64
N LEU A 41 -48.28 -8.37 -2.36
CA LEU A 41 -46.84 -8.31 -2.10
C LEU A 41 -46.02 -7.85 -3.32
N ALA A 42 -46.40 -8.29 -4.52
CA ALA A 42 -45.77 -7.86 -5.77
C ALA A 42 -45.95 -6.36 -6.00
N GLN A 43 -47.11 -5.79 -5.63
CA GLN A 43 -47.35 -4.35 -5.73
C GLN A 43 -46.50 -3.56 -4.73
N LEU A 44 -46.35 -4.06 -3.50
CA LEU A 44 -45.52 -3.43 -2.46
C LEU A 44 -44.02 -3.42 -2.82
N THR A 45 -43.56 -4.38 -3.62
CA THR A 45 -42.15 -4.50 -4.03
C THR A 45 -41.83 -3.79 -5.35
N LYS A 46 -42.84 -3.28 -6.08
CA LYS A 46 -42.65 -2.48 -7.30
C LYS A 46 -42.21 -1.04 -7.03
N GLU A 47 -42.46 -0.52 -5.84
CA GLU A 47 -41.95 0.80 -5.47
C GLU A 47 -40.44 0.69 -5.19
N PRO A 48 -39.57 1.42 -5.92
CA PRO A 48 -38.18 1.49 -5.58
C PRO A 48 -38.08 2.15 -4.20
N VAL A 49 -37.72 1.37 -3.19
CA VAL A 49 -37.39 1.91 -1.87
C VAL A 49 -36.34 2.98 -2.09
N GLU A 50 -36.70 4.23 -1.79
CA GLU A 50 -35.80 5.37 -1.87
C GLU A 50 -34.63 5.03 -0.95
N LYS A 51 -33.50 4.62 -1.54
CA LYS A 51 -32.30 4.31 -0.78
C LYS A 51 -31.87 5.61 -0.16
N GLU A 52 -32.15 5.78 1.13
CA GLU A 52 -31.58 6.87 1.90
C GLU A 52 -30.08 6.86 1.64
N THR A 53 -29.60 7.94 1.03
CA THR A 53 -28.17 8.11 0.83
C THR A 53 -27.58 8.29 2.22
N ILE A 54 -27.03 7.23 2.79
CA ILE A 54 -26.30 7.30 4.04
C ILE A 54 -25.04 8.10 3.74
N ILE A 55 -25.12 9.43 3.93
CA ILE A 55 -23.97 10.31 3.87
C ILE A 55 -23.10 9.94 5.09
N SER A 56 -22.04 9.18 4.85
CA SER A 56 -21.06 8.87 5.89
C SER A 56 -20.56 10.19 6.49
N PRO A 57 -20.64 10.39 7.82
CA PRO A 57 -20.10 11.59 8.47
C PRO A 57 -18.56 11.64 8.39
N VAL A 58 -17.93 10.53 7.98
CA VAL A 58 -16.47 10.43 7.83
C VAL A 58 -16.07 10.90 6.44
N ASN A 59 -15.45 12.08 6.39
CA ASN A 59 -14.78 12.55 5.19
C ASN A 59 -13.51 11.70 4.94
N HIS A 60 -13.67 10.67 4.11
CA HIS A 60 -12.61 9.71 3.79
C HIS A 60 -11.37 10.40 3.19
N ASP A 61 -11.54 11.48 2.42
CA ASP A 61 -10.43 12.22 1.81
C ASP A 61 -9.54 12.86 2.90
N LYS A 62 -10.15 13.53 3.87
CA LYS A 62 -9.43 14.13 5.01
C LYS A 62 -8.73 13.08 5.87
N MET A 63 -9.29 11.87 5.99
CA MET A 63 -8.63 10.76 6.69
C MET A 63 -7.42 10.24 5.91
N MET A 64 -7.56 10.06 4.60
CA MET A 64 -6.45 9.60 3.74
C MET A 64 -5.32 10.62 3.67
N GLU A 65 -5.64 11.92 3.62
CA GLU A 65 -4.65 13.00 3.67
C GLU A 65 -3.82 12.94 4.96
N LYS A 66 -4.47 12.76 6.12
CA LYS A 66 -3.78 12.61 7.42
C LYS A 66 -2.85 11.39 7.44
N ILE A 67 -3.26 10.28 6.83
CA ILE A 67 -2.41 9.07 6.75
C ILE A 67 -1.20 9.33 5.85
N LYS A 68 -1.41 9.94 4.67
CA LYS A 68 -0.33 10.31 3.75
C LYS A 68 0.65 11.29 4.41
N LEU A 69 0.15 12.31 5.12
CA LEU A 69 0.99 13.26 5.84
C LEU A 69 1.87 12.58 6.89
N LYS A 70 1.29 11.70 7.71
CA LYS A 70 2.05 10.93 8.70
C LYS A 70 3.14 10.08 8.05
N LEU A 71 2.81 9.37 6.96
CA LEU A 71 3.78 8.56 6.21
C LEU A 71 4.91 9.42 5.62
N SER A 72 4.60 10.60 5.07
CA SER A 72 5.59 11.54 4.55
C SER A 72 6.52 12.06 5.64
N ILE A 73 6.01 12.35 6.84
CA ILE A 73 6.84 12.76 7.98
C ILE A 73 7.82 11.65 8.36
N TYR A 74 7.36 10.40 8.48
CA TYR A 74 8.26 9.27 8.75
C TYR A 74 9.29 9.07 7.63
N GLN A 75 8.90 9.26 6.38
CA GLN A 75 9.81 9.18 5.23
C GLN A 75 10.93 10.22 5.34
N ILE A 76 10.59 11.46 5.68
CA ILE A 76 11.56 12.54 5.88
C ILE A 76 12.52 12.19 7.02
N ILE A 77 12.02 11.62 8.12
CA ILE A 77 12.87 11.18 9.24
C ILE A 77 13.87 10.10 8.78
N PHE A 78 13.43 9.06 8.07
CA PHE A 78 14.33 8.01 7.59
C PHE A 78 15.38 8.53 6.60
N VAL A 79 14.99 9.43 5.69
CA VAL A 79 15.93 10.09 4.77
C VAL A 79 16.95 10.93 5.54
N GLY A 80 16.50 11.69 6.55
CA GLY A 80 17.39 12.48 7.41
C GLY A 80 18.38 11.61 8.19
N ILE A 81 17.94 10.49 8.76
CA ILE A 81 18.82 9.51 9.43
C ILE A 81 19.85 8.96 8.46
N SER A 82 19.44 8.62 7.23
CA SER A 82 20.37 8.09 6.24
C SER A 82 21.41 9.12 5.79
N PHE A 83 21.05 10.40 5.65
CA PHE A 83 22.01 11.47 5.39
C PHE A 83 23.00 11.63 6.55
N PHE A 84 22.51 11.56 7.80
CA PHE A 84 23.38 11.60 8.96
C PHE A 84 24.41 10.45 8.96
N PHE A 85 23.99 9.23 8.58
CA PHE A 85 24.91 8.11 8.42
C PHE A 85 25.90 8.29 7.26
N ALA A 86 25.47 8.86 6.12
CA ALA A 86 26.36 9.18 5.01
C ALA A 86 27.49 10.13 5.44
N ILE A 87 27.14 11.22 6.14
CA ILE A 87 28.11 12.19 6.67
C ILE A 87 29.05 11.53 7.69
N LYS A 88 28.50 10.73 8.62
CA LYS A 88 29.29 10.02 9.64
C LYS A 88 30.30 9.05 9.03
N THR A 89 29.92 8.35 7.97
CA THR A 89 30.80 7.38 7.29
C THR A 89 31.98 8.07 6.64
N SER A 90 31.74 9.21 5.98
CA SER A 90 32.79 10.00 5.31
C SER A 90 33.73 10.69 6.33
N LEU A 91 33.20 11.21 7.45
CA LEU A 91 34.00 11.96 8.43
C LEU A 91 34.81 11.09 9.43
N LEU A 92 34.39 9.85 9.70
CA LEU A 92 34.93 9.03 10.80
C LEU A 92 35.93 7.94 10.36
N ASN A 93 36.57 8.12 9.20
CA ASN A 93 37.72 7.34 8.68
C ASN A 93 37.91 5.94 9.33
N GLU A 94 37.31 4.92 8.70
CA GLU A 94 37.53 3.47 8.97
C GLU A 94 36.79 2.81 10.15
N SER A 95 35.60 3.28 10.52
CA SER A 95 34.72 2.46 11.36
C SER A 95 33.81 1.56 10.52
N PHE A 96 33.86 0.25 10.75
CA PHE A 96 32.83 -0.72 10.29
C PHE A 96 31.44 -0.47 10.90
N GLY A 97 31.23 0.62 11.66
CA GLY A 97 29.94 1.01 12.23
C GLY A 97 28.82 1.15 11.20
N PHE A 98 29.15 1.44 9.94
CA PHE A 98 28.18 1.46 8.85
C PHE A 98 27.52 0.10 8.60
N ILE A 99 28.23 -1.01 8.83
CA ILE A 99 27.68 -2.36 8.66
C ILE A 99 26.45 -2.53 9.54
N LEU A 100 26.58 -2.21 10.83
CA LEU A 100 25.50 -2.32 11.79
C LEU A 100 24.41 -1.28 11.50
N SER A 101 24.78 -0.02 11.29
CA SER A 101 23.79 1.06 11.13
C SER A 101 22.93 0.87 9.89
N TYR A 102 23.50 0.47 8.75
CA TYR A 102 22.73 0.21 7.53
C TYR A 102 21.95 -1.10 7.60
N THR A 103 22.45 -2.13 8.28
CA THR A 103 21.66 -3.34 8.56
C THR A 103 20.43 -3.00 9.39
N VAL A 104 20.58 -2.25 10.48
CA VAL A 104 19.47 -1.82 11.34
C VAL A 104 18.51 -0.91 10.58
N LEU A 105 19.02 0.05 9.81
CA LEU A 105 18.21 0.91 8.95
C LEU A 105 17.37 0.09 7.99
N GLY A 106 17.96 -0.92 7.33
CA GLY A 106 17.28 -1.85 6.45
C GLY A 106 16.18 -2.65 7.14
N VAL A 107 16.44 -3.20 8.33
CA VAL A 107 15.42 -3.91 9.13
C VAL A 107 14.23 -2.99 9.42
N ILE A 108 14.48 -1.80 9.98
CA ILE A 108 13.43 -0.90 10.44
C ILE A 108 12.61 -0.36 9.25
N THR A 109 13.29 0.11 8.20
CA THR A 109 12.61 0.64 7.01
C THR A 109 11.79 -0.43 6.31
N TYR A 110 12.29 -1.66 6.20
CA TYR A 110 11.52 -2.76 5.62
C TYR A 110 10.30 -3.13 6.49
N LEU A 111 10.47 -3.21 7.82
CA LEU A 111 9.35 -3.51 8.72
C LEU A 111 8.23 -2.46 8.63
N PHE A 112 8.60 -1.19 8.40
CA PHE A 112 7.67 -0.08 8.28
C PHE A 112 6.97 -0.04 6.92
N TYR A 113 7.74 -0.05 5.82
CA TYR A 113 7.21 0.16 4.45
C TYR A 113 6.85 -1.13 3.71
N ARG A 114 7.41 -2.27 4.12
CA ARG A 114 7.26 -3.59 3.46
C ARG A 114 7.61 -3.57 1.97
N ASN A 115 8.49 -2.66 1.56
CA ASN A 115 8.86 -2.47 0.17
C ASN A 115 10.38 -2.29 0.03
N PHE A 116 11.03 -3.23 -0.65
CA PHE A 116 12.48 -3.21 -0.89
C PHE A 116 12.94 -2.00 -1.71
N LEU A 117 12.08 -1.46 -2.60
CA LEU A 117 12.43 -0.29 -3.39
C LEU A 117 12.61 0.96 -2.52
N ILE A 118 11.76 1.12 -1.50
CA ILE A 118 11.86 2.24 -0.57
C ILE A 118 13.14 2.11 0.26
N VAL A 119 13.48 0.91 0.72
CA VAL A 119 14.75 0.67 1.42
C VAL A 119 15.94 0.99 0.53
N THR A 120 15.90 0.55 -0.72
CA THR A 120 16.95 0.81 -1.72
C THR A 120 17.13 2.32 -1.93
N ALA A 121 16.04 3.06 -2.13
CA ALA A 121 16.09 4.50 -2.32
C ALA A 121 16.62 5.23 -1.07
N ILE A 122 16.15 4.87 0.12
CA ILE A 122 16.58 5.48 1.39
C ILE A 122 18.04 5.19 1.67
N ALA A 123 18.53 3.98 1.43
CA ALA A 123 19.93 3.63 1.72
C ALA A 123 20.91 4.15 0.66
N PHE A 124 20.53 4.11 -0.62
CA PHE A 124 21.44 4.46 -1.73
C PHE A 124 21.54 5.97 -1.97
N LEU A 125 20.40 6.66 -2.14
CA LEU A 125 20.41 8.05 -2.61
C LEU A 125 21.16 9.01 -1.67
N PRO A 126 20.96 8.97 -0.34
CA PRO A 126 21.65 9.91 0.56
C PRO A 126 23.17 9.77 0.53
N ILE A 127 23.68 8.53 0.48
CA ILE A 127 25.12 8.27 0.39
C ILE A 127 25.65 8.73 -0.96
N PHE A 128 24.99 8.33 -2.04
CA PHE A 128 25.40 8.66 -3.39
C PHE A 128 25.45 10.18 -3.59
N LEU A 129 24.42 10.90 -3.13
CA LEU A 129 24.37 12.36 -3.24
C LEU A 129 25.43 13.05 -2.36
N TRP A 130 25.65 12.57 -1.13
CA TRP A 130 26.69 13.11 -0.25
C TRP A 130 28.09 12.88 -0.81
N ASP A 131 28.34 11.72 -1.40
CA ASP A 131 29.64 11.38 -1.95
C ASP A 131 29.91 12.04 -3.31
N ILE A 132 28.87 12.22 -4.14
CA ILE A 132 28.94 13.06 -5.34
C ILE A 132 29.31 14.50 -4.97
N PHE A 133 28.71 15.04 -3.91
CA PHE A 133 29.02 16.40 -3.47
C PHE A 133 30.49 16.54 -3.09
N GLN A 134 31.05 15.58 -2.34
CA GLN A 134 32.47 15.56 -2.00
C GLN A 134 33.36 15.37 -3.24
N SER A 135 33.01 14.45 -4.13
CA SER A 135 33.73 14.21 -5.38
C SER A 135 33.76 15.44 -6.28
N PHE A 136 32.66 16.20 -6.31
CA PHE A 136 32.60 17.47 -7.03
C PHE A 136 33.56 18.51 -6.42
N SER A 137 33.61 18.61 -5.09
CA SER A 137 34.59 19.48 -4.40
C SER A 137 36.03 19.11 -4.79
N MET A 138 36.38 17.82 -4.72
CA MET A 138 37.72 17.34 -5.08
C MET A 138 38.06 17.56 -6.56
N TYR A 139 37.07 17.50 -7.45
CA TYR A 139 37.27 17.83 -8.87
C TYR A 139 37.60 19.32 -9.07
N VAL A 140 36.91 20.22 -8.37
CA VAL A 140 37.16 21.67 -8.44
C VAL A 140 38.56 22.01 -7.94
N ASP A 141 39.03 21.29 -6.92
CA ASP A 141 40.40 21.46 -6.38
C ASP A 141 41.48 20.81 -7.27
N GLY A 142 41.09 20.07 -8.31
CA GLY A 142 41.99 19.43 -9.27
C GLY A 142 42.54 18.06 -8.82
N ASP A 143 42.03 17.52 -7.71
CA ASP A 143 42.52 16.29 -7.08
C ASP A 143 42.00 15.01 -7.77
N THR A 144 40.85 15.05 -8.42
CA THR A 144 40.19 13.87 -9.01
C THR A 144 39.52 14.18 -10.34
N SER A 145 39.27 13.14 -11.17
CA SER A 145 38.43 13.28 -12.36
C SER A 145 36.96 13.05 -12.03
N LEU A 146 36.05 13.78 -12.69
CA LEU A 146 34.61 13.65 -12.49
C LEU A 146 34.10 12.21 -12.65
N LEU A 147 34.57 11.51 -13.69
CA LEU A 147 34.13 10.16 -13.97
C LEU A 147 34.56 9.19 -12.86
N LEU A 148 35.79 9.33 -12.37
CA LEU A 148 36.28 8.52 -11.27
C LEU A 148 35.51 8.80 -9.97
N GLY A 149 35.22 10.08 -9.69
CA GLY A 149 34.39 10.48 -8.54
C GLY A 149 33.01 9.84 -8.56
N ILE A 150 32.29 9.94 -9.68
CA ILE A 150 30.94 9.35 -9.83
C ILE A 150 30.98 7.82 -9.64
N ILE A 151 31.98 7.14 -10.22
CA ILE A 151 32.13 5.69 -10.07
C ILE A 151 32.43 5.33 -8.61
N GLY A 152 33.32 6.08 -7.95
CA GLY A 152 33.62 5.90 -6.53
C GLY A 152 32.39 6.05 -5.65
N SER A 153 31.60 7.11 -5.89
CA SER A 153 30.35 7.35 -5.17
C SER A 153 29.32 6.25 -5.37
N ALA A 154 29.16 5.78 -6.61
CA ALA A 154 28.26 4.66 -6.89
C ALA A 154 28.71 3.38 -6.18
N PHE A 155 30.01 3.08 -6.23
CA PHE A 155 30.58 1.91 -5.58
C PHE A 155 30.39 1.94 -4.06
N LEU A 156 30.69 3.08 -3.43
CA LEU A 156 30.51 3.26 -1.99
C LEU A 156 29.03 3.10 -1.58
N ALA A 157 28.11 3.72 -2.32
CA ALA A 157 26.68 3.60 -2.06
C ALA A 157 26.17 2.14 -2.22
N LEU A 158 26.71 1.39 -3.19
CA LEU A 158 26.39 -0.03 -3.39
C LEU A 158 26.84 -0.92 -2.22
N ILE A 159 28.03 -0.67 -1.65
CA ILE A 159 28.51 -1.42 -0.47
C ILE A 159 27.51 -1.28 0.69
N HIS A 160 27.06 -0.06 0.98
CA HIS A 160 26.11 0.19 2.05
C HIS A 160 24.71 -0.39 1.76
N LEU A 161 24.29 -0.35 0.49
CA LEU A 161 23.04 -0.94 0.05
C LEU A 161 22.98 -2.45 0.33
N ILE A 162 24.09 -3.18 0.17
CA ILE A 162 24.15 -4.62 0.47
C ILE A 162 23.73 -4.89 1.92
N PHE A 163 24.25 -4.11 2.87
CA PHE A 163 23.91 -4.26 4.29
C PHE A 163 22.45 -3.89 4.59
N ALA A 164 21.93 -2.84 3.96
CA ALA A 164 20.51 -2.47 4.08
C ALA A 164 19.57 -3.55 3.50
N LEU A 165 19.94 -4.19 2.39
CA LEU A 165 19.18 -5.30 1.82
C LEU A 165 19.24 -6.55 2.70
N MET A 166 20.40 -6.86 3.28
CA MET A 166 20.53 -7.94 4.27
C MET A 166 19.63 -7.68 5.48
N GLY A 167 19.62 -6.44 6.00
CA GLY A 167 18.68 -6.01 7.04
C GLY A 167 17.21 -6.16 6.62
N SER A 168 16.87 -5.81 5.38
CA SER A 168 15.51 -5.96 4.86
C SER A 168 15.06 -7.43 4.81
N VAL A 169 15.96 -8.35 4.45
CA VAL A 169 15.69 -9.79 4.50
C VAL A 169 15.42 -10.25 5.93
N ILE A 170 16.18 -9.78 6.91
CA ILE A 170 15.92 -10.04 8.33
C ILE A 170 14.52 -9.52 8.72
N GLY A 171 14.17 -8.30 8.34
CA GLY A 171 12.83 -7.74 8.56
C GLY A 171 11.72 -8.59 7.95
N LEU A 172 11.92 -9.10 6.73
CA LEU A 172 11.00 -10.02 6.06
C LEU A 172 10.83 -11.33 6.83
N LEU A 173 11.92 -11.91 7.32
CA LEU A 173 11.90 -13.13 8.11
C LEU A 173 11.14 -12.94 9.43
N ILE A 174 11.36 -11.80 10.12
CA ILE A 174 10.62 -11.45 11.35
C ILE A 174 9.10 -11.43 11.08
N LEU A 175 8.67 -10.80 9.98
CA LEU A 175 7.25 -10.76 9.61
C LEU A 175 6.69 -12.15 9.28
N LYS A 176 7.48 -13.01 8.63
CA LYS A 176 7.07 -14.39 8.31
C LYS A 176 6.95 -15.26 9.57
N LEU A 177 7.87 -15.11 10.52
CA LEU A 177 7.83 -15.84 11.79
C LEU A 177 6.63 -15.43 12.64
N LYS A 178 6.35 -14.12 12.76
CA LYS A 178 5.19 -13.60 13.50
C LYS A 178 3.84 -14.06 12.95
N LYS A 179 3.75 -14.38 11.65
CA LYS A 179 2.50 -14.91 11.06
C LYS A 179 2.26 -16.39 11.34
N ARG A 180 3.26 -17.13 11.82
CA ARG A 180 3.21 -18.59 12.02
C ARG A 180 3.02 -19.01 13.48
N GLY A 181 3.28 -18.13 14.44
CA GLY A 181 3.00 -18.33 15.87
C GLY A 181 1.79 -17.53 16.29
#